data_AF-A0A3Q3AG32-F1
#
_entry.id   AF-A0A3Q3AG32-F1
#
_cell.length_a   1.000
_cell.length_b   1.000
_cell.length_c   1.000
_cell.angle_alpha   90.00
_cell.angle_beta   90.00
_cell.angle_gamma   90.00
#
_symmetry.space_group_name_H-M   'P 1'
#
loop_
_entity.id
_entity.type
_entity.pdbx_description
1 polymer ?
#
loop_
_entity_poly.entity_id
_entity_poly.type
_entity_poly.pdbx_seq_one_letter_code
_entity_poly.pdbx_strand_id
1 'polypeptide(L)'
;MKVLVLLGLAALACLASSQCNCKTMKWATCDGTPCSCFLLTGTDNFKQSLNCQKLIPKCFLMQAEMNRARKGEDTRTIGGKPVESAFVDNDGIYDPVCERDGKFKAKQCNNTEECWCVNSAGVRRTDKGDKNTINCTELEKFAPKVGSQTLNMTNIKIYYVDEKPPTFTMKNLSGGIIAVIVVVVLAVVIGLLALVRTHQH
;
A
#
# COMPACT_ATOMS: atom_id res chain seq x y z
N MET A 1 42.55 -23.74 11.01
CA MET A 1 41.53 -22.86 11.64
C MET A 1 41.09 -21.69 10.76
N LYS A 2 41.99 -20.93 10.11
CA LYS A 2 41.62 -19.80 9.22
C LYS A 2 40.79 -20.19 7.98
N VAL A 3 40.99 -21.39 7.43
CA VAL A 3 40.29 -21.89 6.22
C VAL A 3 38.83 -22.27 6.50
N LEU A 4 38.54 -22.84 7.68
CA LEU A 4 37.17 -23.18 8.09
C LEU A 4 36.31 -21.93 8.38
N VAL A 5 36.93 -20.86 8.89
CA VAL A 5 36.26 -19.58 9.12
C VAL A 5 35.89 -18.88 7.79
N LEU A 6 36.73 -19.02 6.76
CA LEU A 6 36.46 -18.45 5.42
C LEU A 6 35.36 -19.21 4.65
N LEU A 7 35.28 -20.54 4.79
CA LEU A 7 34.20 -21.35 4.20
C LEU A 7 32.83 -21.09 4.87
N GLY A 8 32.81 -20.78 6.17
CA GLY A 8 31.58 -20.39 6.86
C GLY A 8 31.00 -19.04 6.42
N LEU A 9 31.87 -18.08 6.04
CA LEU A 9 31.44 -16.75 5.55
C LEU A 9 30.88 -16.78 4.12
N ALA A 10 31.38 -17.68 3.27
CA ALA A 10 30.89 -17.80 1.88
C ALA A 10 29.49 -18.45 1.80
N ALA A 11 29.16 -19.37 2.71
CA ALA A 11 27.84 -20.00 2.74
C ALA A 11 26.72 -19.08 3.25
N LEU A 12 27.04 -18.07 4.08
CA LEU A 12 26.08 -17.04 4.48
C LEU A 12 25.80 -15.99 3.39
N ALA A 13 26.67 -15.85 2.39
CA ALA A 13 26.50 -14.88 1.31
C ALA A 13 25.39 -15.26 0.31
N CYS A 14 24.99 -16.53 0.22
CA CYS A 14 23.92 -16.99 -0.66
C CYS A 14 22.51 -17.00 -0.02
N LEU A 15 22.39 -16.74 1.30
CA LEU A 15 21.10 -16.60 1.97
C LEU A 15 20.63 -15.15 2.12
N ALA A 16 21.45 -14.18 1.69
CA ALA A 16 20.98 -12.84 1.40
C ALA A 16 20.33 -12.83 0.01
N SER A 17 19.16 -13.47 -0.14
CA SER A 17 18.29 -13.11 -1.25
C SER A 17 18.09 -11.59 -1.16
N SER A 18 18.50 -10.88 -2.20
CA SER A 18 18.29 -9.44 -2.29
C SER A 18 16.79 -9.20 -2.15
N GLN A 19 16.35 -8.81 -0.95
CA GLN A 19 14.96 -8.46 -0.67
C GLN A 19 14.62 -7.22 -1.49
N CYS A 20 14.17 -7.44 -2.71
CA CYS A 20 13.74 -6.38 -3.57
C CYS A 20 12.32 -5.97 -3.14
N ASN A 21 12.10 -4.66 -2.99
CA ASN A 21 10.86 -4.12 -2.45
C ASN A 21 10.26 -3.12 -3.43
N CYS A 22 8.94 -3.12 -3.55
CA CYS A 22 8.20 -2.20 -4.38
C CYS A 22 7.89 -0.90 -3.62
N LYS A 23 8.63 0.17 -3.91
CA LYS A 23 8.45 1.48 -3.24
C LYS A 23 7.02 2.03 -3.37
N THR A 24 6.35 1.74 -4.48
CA THR A 24 4.99 2.26 -4.76
C THR A 24 3.87 1.37 -4.23
N MET A 25 4.16 0.15 -3.74
CA MET A 25 3.14 -0.79 -3.29
C MET A 25 3.64 -1.68 -2.14
N LYS A 26 3.23 -1.34 -0.92
CA LYS A 26 3.65 -2.04 0.32
C LYS A 26 3.19 -3.50 0.38
N TRP A 27 2.09 -3.84 -0.28
CA TRP A 27 1.53 -5.21 -0.28
C TRP A 27 2.00 -6.06 -1.45
N ALA A 28 2.95 -5.57 -2.25
CA ALA A 28 3.52 -6.33 -3.34
C ALA A 28 4.37 -7.48 -2.81
N THR A 29 4.25 -8.65 -3.45
CA THR A 29 5.19 -9.75 -3.30
C THR A 29 6.19 -9.66 -4.43
N CYS A 30 7.47 -9.53 -4.10
CA CYS A 30 8.55 -9.36 -5.05
C CYS A 30 9.57 -10.47 -4.88
N ASP A 31 9.99 -11.08 -5.99
CA ASP A 31 11.00 -12.14 -5.99
C ASP A 31 11.80 -12.13 -7.31
N GLY A 32 12.97 -12.77 -7.28
CA GLY A 32 13.82 -13.03 -8.45
C GLY A 32 14.87 -11.96 -8.79
N THR A 33 15.70 -12.31 -9.76
CA THR A 33 16.71 -11.45 -10.39
C THR A 33 16.59 -11.59 -11.92
N PRO A 34 16.11 -10.57 -12.66
CA PRO A 34 15.67 -9.24 -12.23
C PRO A 34 14.40 -9.27 -11.36
N CYS A 35 14.27 -8.30 -10.45
CA CYS A 35 13.16 -8.25 -9.49
C CYS A 35 11.81 -8.13 -10.19
N SER A 36 10.94 -9.12 -9.97
CA SER A 36 9.57 -9.13 -10.47
C SER A 36 8.59 -9.03 -9.30
N CYS A 37 7.69 -8.07 -9.35
CA CYS A 37 6.72 -7.79 -8.29
C CYS A 37 5.29 -8.03 -8.79
N PHE A 38 4.47 -8.65 -7.96
CA PHE A 38 3.05 -8.84 -8.23
C PHE A 38 2.19 -8.55 -6.99
N LEU A 39 0.92 -8.25 -7.24
CA LEU A 39 -0.12 -8.10 -6.23
C LEU A 39 -1.23 -9.12 -6.48
N LEU A 40 -1.73 -9.73 -5.41
CA LEU A 40 -2.89 -10.60 -5.49
C LEU A 40 -4.17 -9.74 -5.47
N THR A 41 -4.97 -9.86 -6.52
CA THR A 41 -6.21 -9.09 -6.71
C THR A 41 -7.41 -10.02 -6.94
N GLY A 42 -8.61 -9.53 -6.59
CA GLY A 42 -9.88 -10.20 -6.86
C GLY A 42 -10.19 -11.36 -5.90
N THR A 43 -11.18 -12.17 -6.23
CA THR A 43 -11.52 -13.41 -5.49
C THR A 43 -10.58 -14.55 -5.83
N ASP A 44 -10.11 -14.60 -7.07
CA ASP A 44 -9.39 -15.75 -7.62
C ASP A 44 -7.88 -15.70 -7.37
N ASN A 45 -7.42 -14.74 -6.55
CA ASN A 45 -6.00 -14.47 -6.29
C ASN A 45 -5.20 -14.25 -7.59
N PHE A 46 -5.78 -13.51 -8.53
CA PHE A 46 -5.12 -13.16 -9.77
C PHE A 46 -3.82 -12.39 -9.48
N LYS A 47 -2.72 -12.78 -10.14
CA LYS A 47 -1.41 -12.14 -9.99
C LYS A 47 -1.30 -10.94 -10.94
N GLN A 48 -1.60 -9.75 -10.43
CA GLN A 48 -1.39 -8.51 -11.15
C GLN A 48 0.09 -8.10 -11.09
N SER A 49 0.78 -8.14 -12.23
CA SER A 49 2.17 -7.66 -12.33
C SER A 49 2.25 -6.14 -12.08
N LEU A 50 3.29 -5.71 -11.36
CA LEU A 50 3.48 -4.33 -10.93
C LEU A 50 4.71 -3.69 -11.58
N ASN A 51 4.56 -2.43 -11.97
CA ASN A 51 5.67 -1.54 -12.23
C ASN A 51 5.94 -0.68 -10.99
N CYS A 52 7.01 -0.96 -10.26
CA CYS A 52 7.35 -0.30 -9.00
C CYS A 52 7.85 1.15 -9.12
N GLN A 53 7.88 1.71 -10.34
CA GLN A 53 8.12 3.13 -10.58
C GLN A 53 6.82 3.92 -10.75
N LYS A 54 5.69 3.23 -10.99
CA LYS A 54 4.38 3.84 -11.20
C LYS A 54 3.44 3.46 -10.05
N LEU A 55 2.48 4.35 -9.78
CA LEU A 55 1.38 4.03 -8.89
C LEU A 55 0.49 2.95 -9.51
N ILE A 56 0.08 1.99 -8.69
CA ILE A 56 -0.90 0.99 -9.09
C ILE A 56 -2.26 1.66 -9.37
N PRO A 57 -3.00 1.25 -10.41
CA PRO A 57 -4.35 1.74 -10.64
C PRO A 57 -5.25 1.53 -9.41
N LYS A 58 -6.09 2.53 -9.10
CA LYS A 58 -6.95 2.53 -7.91
C LYS A 58 -7.90 1.32 -7.86
N CYS A 59 -8.41 0.86 -9.00
CA CYS A 59 -9.32 -0.29 -9.03
C CYS A 59 -8.63 -1.57 -8.54
N PHE A 60 -7.41 -1.86 -9.02
CA PHE A 60 -6.63 -3.01 -8.55
C PHE A 60 -6.21 -2.88 -7.08
N LEU A 61 -5.90 -1.66 -6.63
CA LEU A 61 -5.63 -1.41 -5.22
C LEU A 61 -6.83 -1.79 -4.35
N MET A 62 -8.03 -1.34 -4.73
CA MET A 62 -9.27 -1.68 -4.01
C MET A 62 -9.57 -3.18 -4.05
N GLN A 63 -9.36 -3.87 -5.18
CA GLN A 63 -9.49 -5.33 -5.23
C GLN A 63 -8.51 -6.04 -4.29
N ALA A 64 -7.29 -5.53 -4.16
CA ALA A 64 -6.31 -6.08 -3.24
C ALA A 64 -6.69 -5.81 -1.78
N GLU A 65 -7.22 -4.62 -1.45
CA GLU A 65 -7.80 -4.31 -0.13
C GLU A 65 -8.89 -5.31 0.23
N MET A 66 -9.83 -5.56 -0.69
CA MET A 66 -10.92 -6.51 -0.46
C MET A 66 -10.44 -7.96 -0.38
N ASN A 67 -9.44 -8.37 -1.17
CA ASN A 67 -8.82 -9.69 -1.05
C ASN A 67 -8.19 -9.89 0.34
N ARG A 68 -7.45 -8.88 0.83
CA ARG A 68 -6.83 -8.90 2.16
C ARG A 68 -7.87 -8.91 3.27
N ALA A 69 -8.93 -8.13 3.14
CA ALA A 69 -10.05 -8.13 4.08
C ALA A 69 -10.72 -9.49 4.20
N ARG A 70 -10.94 -10.19 3.08
CA ARG A 70 -11.46 -11.57 3.08
C ARG A 70 -10.55 -12.57 3.81
N LYS A 71 -9.23 -12.32 3.83
CA LYS A 71 -8.24 -13.15 4.54
C LYS A 71 -8.04 -12.72 6.01
N GLY A 72 -8.77 -11.71 6.48
CA GLY A 72 -8.58 -11.15 7.82
C GLY A 72 -7.30 -10.32 7.98
N GLU A 73 -6.66 -9.93 6.87
CA GLU A 73 -5.41 -9.14 6.84
C GLU A 73 -5.66 -7.64 6.60
N ASP A 74 -6.90 -7.18 6.79
CA ASP A 74 -7.26 -5.77 6.64
C ASP A 74 -6.73 -4.93 7.79
N THR A 75 -6.17 -3.78 7.43
CA THR A 75 -5.70 -2.75 8.35
C THR A 75 -6.84 -1.93 8.98
N ARG A 76 -8.07 -2.00 8.44
CA ARG A 76 -9.24 -1.26 8.93
C ARG A 76 -9.99 -1.98 10.06
N THR A 77 -9.65 -3.24 10.37
CA THR A 77 -10.34 -4.04 11.39
C THR A 77 -9.99 -3.66 12.84
N ILE A 78 -9.09 -2.70 13.09
CA ILE A 78 -8.80 -2.21 14.46
C ILE A 78 -9.83 -1.16 14.91
N GLY A 79 -11.11 -1.42 14.65
CA GLY A 79 -12.18 -0.50 15.02
C GLY A 79 -13.43 -0.77 14.22
N GLY A 80 -14.08 -1.90 14.51
CA GLY A 80 -15.49 -2.06 14.14
C GLY A 80 -16.31 -0.81 14.51
N LYS A 81 -17.55 -0.73 14.01
CA LYS A 81 -18.51 0.36 14.23
C LYS A 81 -18.24 1.10 15.56
N PRO A 82 -17.66 2.32 15.55
CA PRO A 82 -17.13 2.93 16.78
C PRO A 82 -18.21 3.20 17.82
N VAL A 83 -19.48 3.29 17.39
CA VAL A 83 -20.67 3.42 18.24
C VAL A 83 -21.89 2.78 17.56
N GLU A 84 -22.88 2.29 18.31
CA GLU A 84 -24.10 1.67 17.77
C GLU A 84 -24.95 2.60 16.88
N SER A 85 -24.70 3.90 16.90
CA SER A 85 -25.33 4.89 16.01
C SER A 85 -24.52 5.20 14.74
N ALA A 86 -23.29 4.68 14.61
CA ALA A 86 -22.47 4.97 13.45
C ALA A 86 -23.07 4.28 12.21
N PHE A 87 -23.52 5.08 11.25
CA PHE A 87 -23.88 4.57 9.94
C PHE A 87 -22.63 3.96 9.30
N VAL A 88 -22.69 2.67 8.98
CA VAL A 88 -21.66 2.02 8.17
C VAL A 88 -21.84 2.54 6.76
N ASP A 89 -20.94 3.44 6.34
CA ASP A 89 -20.89 3.91 4.97
C ASP A 89 -20.46 2.76 4.05
N ASN A 90 -21.46 2.03 3.55
CA ASN A 90 -21.28 0.94 2.59
C ASN A 90 -20.96 1.45 1.17
N ASP A 91 -20.97 2.77 0.94
CA ASP A 91 -20.76 3.34 -0.39
C ASP A 91 -19.28 3.63 -0.68
N GLY A 92 -18.42 3.61 0.34
CA GLY A 92 -17.02 3.99 0.23
C GLY A 92 -16.05 2.87 -0.15
N ILE A 93 -16.26 1.64 0.35
CA ILE A 93 -15.41 0.49 0.06
C ILE A 93 -16.24 -0.74 -0.35
N TYR A 94 -15.95 -1.25 -1.55
CA TYR A 94 -16.60 -2.39 -2.17
C TYR A 94 -15.57 -3.17 -2.98
N ASP A 95 -15.88 -4.40 -3.40
CA ASP A 95 -15.01 -5.17 -4.32
C ASP A 95 -15.31 -4.77 -5.77
N PRO A 96 -14.45 -3.96 -6.42
CA PRO A 96 -14.78 -3.41 -7.71
C PRO A 96 -14.47 -4.39 -8.85
N VAL A 97 -15.25 -4.26 -9.92
CA VAL A 97 -14.95 -4.86 -11.22
C VAL A 97 -14.06 -3.89 -11.99
N CYS A 98 -12.89 -4.37 -12.38
CA CYS A 98 -11.89 -3.61 -13.12
C CYS A 98 -11.82 -4.06 -14.59
N GLU A 99 -11.45 -3.12 -15.47
CA GLU A 99 -10.95 -3.42 -16.81
C GLU A 99 -9.50 -3.92 -16.75
N ARG A 100 -9.00 -4.48 -17.87
CA ARG A 100 -7.63 -5.04 -17.96
C ARG A 100 -6.52 -4.03 -17.69
N ASP A 101 -6.77 -2.74 -17.90
CA ASP A 101 -5.81 -1.65 -17.64
C ASP A 101 -5.91 -1.08 -16.21
N GLY A 102 -6.78 -1.65 -15.36
CA GLY A 102 -6.99 -1.23 -13.98
C GLY A 102 -7.92 -0.02 -13.82
N LYS A 103 -8.63 0.38 -14.88
CA LYS A 103 -9.77 1.31 -14.76
C LYS A 103 -10.97 0.59 -14.16
N PHE A 104 -11.87 1.35 -13.56
CA PHE A 104 -13.16 0.82 -13.13
C PHE A 104 -14.03 0.50 -14.34
N LYS A 105 -14.80 -0.58 -14.28
CA LYS A 105 -15.98 -0.68 -15.15
C LYS A 105 -17.01 0.36 -14.71
N ALA A 106 -17.65 1.04 -15.65
CA ALA A 106 -18.64 2.07 -15.34
C ALA A 106 -19.81 1.50 -14.53
N LYS A 107 -20.19 0.26 -14.81
CA LYS A 107 -21.18 -0.50 -14.04
C LYS A 107 -20.51 -1.39 -13.01
N GLN A 108 -20.93 -1.27 -11.77
CA GLN A 108 -20.54 -2.10 -10.64
C GLN A 108 -21.76 -2.84 -10.13
N CYS A 109 -21.60 -4.07 -9.65
CA CYS A 109 -22.72 -4.87 -9.15
C CYS A 109 -22.31 -5.64 -7.89
N ASN A 110 -23.22 -5.71 -6.92
CA ASN A 110 -23.16 -6.68 -5.86
C ASN A 110 -23.70 -8.00 -6.44
N ASN A 111 -23.19 -9.17 -6.04
CA ASN A 111 -23.43 -10.47 -6.69
C ASN A 111 -24.92 -10.95 -6.74
N THR A 112 -25.85 -10.10 -6.34
CA THR A 112 -27.29 -10.29 -6.17
C THR A 112 -28.09 -9.27 -7.00
N GLU A 113 -27.78 -9.15 -8.29
CA GLU A 113 -28.46 -8.34 -9.34
C GLU A 113 -28.53 -6.82 -9.16
N GLU A 114 -28.20 -6.32 -7.97
CA GLU A 114 -28.12 -4.91 -7.63
C GLU A 114 -26.84 -4.28 -8.22
N CYS A 115 -27.01 -3.27 -9.07
CA CYS A 115 -25.92 -2.60 -9.75
C CYS A 115 -26.01 -1.06 -9.61
N TRP A 116 -24.87 -0.37 -9.71
CA TRP A 116 -24.76 1.08 -9.68
C TRP A 116 -23.70 1.56 -10.67
N CYS A 117 -23.78 2.83 -11.07
CA CYS A 117 -22.77 3.44 -11.91
C CYS A 117 -21.71 4.17 -11.09
N VAL A 118 -20.44 4.05 -11.51
CA VAL A 118 -19.30 4.73 -10.91
C VAL A 118 -18.57 5.60 -11.92
N ASN A 119 -17.89 6.62 -11.43
CA ASN A 119 -16.98 7.43 -12.24
C ASN A 119 -15.57 6.80 -12.35
N SER A 120 -14.65 7.47 -13.05
CA SER A 120 -13.27 6.98 -13.23
C SER A 120 -12.48 6.83 -11.93
N ALA A 121 -12.97 7.39 -10.82
CA ALA A 121 -12.37 7.27 -9.48
C ALA A 121 -13.02 6.17 -8.63
N GLY A 122 -13.99 5.43 -9.16
CA GLY A 122 -14.72 4.38 -8.43
C GLY A 122 -15.78 4.92 -7.47
N VAL A 123 -16.21 6.18 -7.62
CA VAL A 123 -17.25 6.77 -6.76
C VAL A 123 -18.61 6.61 -7.42
N ARG A 124 -19.59 6.12 -6.66
CA ARG A 124 -20.99 5.95 -7.09
C ARG A 124 -21.59 7.29 -7.57
N ARG A 125 -22.34 7.25 -8.67
CA ARG A 125 -23.01 8.41 -9.30
C ARG A 125 -24.51 8.25 -9.48
N THR A 126 -25.04 7.06 -9.24
CA THR A 126 -26.46 6.74 -9.38
C THR A 126 -26.93 5.97 -8.16
N ASP A 127 -28.24 5.94 -7.95
CA ASP A 127 -28.84 4.95 -7.07
C ASP A 127 -28.62 3.54 -7.60
N LYS A 128 -28.84 2.58 -6.71
CA LYS A 128 -28.74 1.17 -7.04
C LYS A 128 -30.01 0.74 -7.77
N GLY A 129 -29.85 -0.11 -8.77
CA GLY A 129 -30.97 -0.63 -9.57
C GLY A 129 -30.63 -1.96 -10.21
N ASP A 130 -31.61 -2.56 -10.87
CA ASP A 130 -31.46 -3.89 -11.44
C ASP A 130 -30.45 -3.90 -12.60
N LYS A 131 -29.70 -5.00 -12.71
CA LYS A 131 -28.70 -5.20 -13.76
C LYS A 131 -29.26 -5.01 -15.18
N ASN A 132 -30.54 -5.23 -15.44
CA ASN A 132 -31.11 -5.08 -16.78
C ASN A 132 -31.63 -3.67 -17.09
N THR A 133 -31.94 -2.89 -16.06
CA THR A 133 -32.53 -1.55 -16.20
C THR A 133 -31.47 -0.46 -16.09
N ILE A 134 -30.39 -0.69 -15.32
CA ILE A 134 -29.33 0.30 -15.14
C ILE A 134 -28.34 0.30 -16.31
N ASN A 135 -28.32 1.42 -17.04
CA ASN A 135 -27.39 1.69 -18.12
C ASN A 135 -26.39 2.75 -17.67
N CYS A 136 -25.12 2.36 -17.58
CA CYS A 136 -24.03 3.27 -17.26
C CYS A 136 -23.37 3.71 -18.56
N THR A 137 -23.46 5.00 -18.88
CA THR A 137 -22.68 5.59 -19.96
C THR A 137 -21.19 5.51 -19.63
N GLU A 138 -20.34 5.49 -20.66
CA GLU A 138 -18.89 5.38 -20.52
C GLU A 138 -18.34 6.37 -19.47
N LEU A 139 -17.31 5.94 -18.72
CA LEU A 139 -16.80 6.66 -17.56
C LEU A 139 -16.55 8.14 -17.88
N GLU A 140 -17.41 9.04 -17.38
CA GLU A 140 -17.12 10.45 -17.47
C GLU A 140 -15.83 10.73 -16.69
N LYS A 141 -14.81 11.14 -17.44
CA LYS A 141 -13.52 11.52 -16.88
C LYS A 141 -13.80 12.68 -15.93
N PHE A 142 -13.35 12.57 -14.68
CA PHE A 142 -13.45 13.68 -13.74
C PHE A 142 -12.70 14.88 -14.33
N ALA A 143 -13.46 15.82 -14.85
CA ALA A 143 -13.00 16.98 -15.60
C ALA A 143 -13.72 18.20 -15.03
N PRO A 144 -13.32 18.67 -13.83
CA PRO A 144 -13.99 19.79 -13.19
C PRO A 144 -13.90 21.01 -14.10
N LYS A 145 -15.04 21.66 -14.34
CA LYS A 145 -15.12 22.88 -15.14
C LYS A 145 -15.36 24.07 -14.23
N VAL A 146 -14.62 25.14 -14.44
CA VAL A 146 -14.90 26.47 -13.85
C VAL A 146 -15.27 27.39 -15.02
N GLY A 147 -16.56 27.69 -15.15
CA GLY A 147 -17.11 28.31 -16.35
C GLY A 147 -16.90 27.43 -17.58
N SER A 148 -16.30 27.99 -18.63
CA SER A 148 -16.01 27.27 -19.88
C SER A 148 -14.68 26.52 -19.89
N GLN A 149 -13.86 26.61 -18.83
CA GLN A 149 -12.54 26.00 -18.79
C GLN A 149 -12.55 24.66 -18.04
N THR A 150 -12.01 23.62 -18.69
CA THR A 150 -11.79 22.31 -18.08
C THR A 150 -10.46 22.31 -17.33
N LEU A 151 -10.49 22.03 -16.02
CA LEU A 151 -9.30 22.00 -15.18
C LEU A 151 -8.60 20.64 -15.26
N ASN A 152 -7.27 20.67 -15.43
CA ASN A 152 -6.43 19.48 -15.43
C ASN A 152 -5.73 19.37 -14.07
N MET A 153 -6.04 18.34 -13.28
CA MET A 153 -5.50 18.16 -11.92
C MET A 153 -4.35 17.16 -11.94
N THR A 154 -3.13 17.62 -11.64
CA THR A 154 -1.91 16.78 -11.57
C THR A 154 -1.59 16.28 -10.17
N ASN A 155 -1.94 17.02 -9.12
CA ASN A 155 -1.68 16.65 -7.71
C ASN A 155 -2.92 16.88 -6.86
N ILE A 156 -3.70 15.82 -6.65
CA ILE A 156 -4.88 15.86 -5.78
C ILE A 156 -4.41 15.54 -4.36
N LYS A 157 -4.53 16.52 -3.45
CA LYS A 157 -4.27 16.32 -2.02
C LYS A 157 -5.60 16.28 -1.28
N ILE A 158 -5.84 15.20 -0.54
CA ILE A 158 -6.99 15.07 0.35
C ILE A 158 -6.50 15.44 1.75
N TYR A 159 -7.09 16.49 2.32
CA TYR A 159 -6.79 16.92 3.68
C TYR A 159 -7.92 16.47 4.59
N TYR A 160 -7.57 15.78 5.66
CA TYR A 160 -8.47 15.48 6.77
C TYR A 160 -8.30 16.60 7.79
N VAL A 161 -9.39 17.28 8.15
CA VAL A 161 -9.40 18.38 9.11
C VAL A 161 -10.18 17.92 10.32
N ASP A 162 -9.46 17.65 11.41
CA ASP A 162 -10.04 17.27 12.70
C ASP A 162 -10.14 18.49 13.62
N GLU A 163 -11.14 18.52 14.51
CA GLU A 163 -11.33 19.59 15.50
C GLU A 163 -10.21 19.60 16.55
N LYS A 164 -9.54 18.46 16.76
CA LYS A 164 -8.40 18.31 17.67
C LYS A 164 -7.12 18.04 16.86
N PRO A 165 -5.97 18.64 17.25
CA PRO A 165 -4.72 18.40 16.56
C PRO A 165 -4.26 16.94 16.70
N PRO A 166 -3.74 16.31 15.64
CA PRO A 166 -3.23 14.95 15.72
C PRO A 166 -1.97 14.90 16.60
N THR A 167 -1.92 13.94 17.51
CA THR A 167 -0.71 13.65 18.30
C THR A 167 0.20 12.71 17.51
N PHE A 168 1.19 13.27 16.82
CA PHE A 168 2.20 12.47 16.13
C PHE A 168 3.21 11.90 17.13
N THR A 169 3.00 10.66 17.56
CA THR A 169 4.05 9.91 18.25
C THR A 169 5.01 9.33 17.21
N MET A 170 6.25 9.81 17.20
CA MET A 170 7.32 9.26 16.35
C MET A 170 7.67 7.84 16.83
N LYS A 171 6.99 6.81 16.30
CA LYS A 171 7.16 5.41 16.73
C LYS A 171 8.33 4.66 16.09
N ASN A 172 9.06 5.25 15.14
CA ASN A 172 10.05 4.50 14.36
C ASN A 172 11.41 5.19 14.32
N LEU A 173 12.25 4.90 15.31
CA LEU A 173 13.69 4.95 15.13
C LEU A 173 14.04 3.78 14.21
N SER A 174 14.12 4.03 12.90
CA SER A 174 14.40 3.01 11.89
C SER A 174 15.66 2.22 12.28
N GLY A 175 15.60 0.88 12.24
CA GLY A 175 16.67 0.00 12.77
C GLY A 175 18.09 0.32 12.27
N GLY A 176 18.22 0.95 11.10
CA GLY A 176 19.50 1.47 10.61
C GLY A 176 20.11 2.56 11.50
N ILE A 177 19.31 3.44 12.09
CA ILE A 177 19.77 4.48 13.03
C ILE A 177 20.29 3.83 14.32
N ILE A 178 19.61 2.80 14.81
CA ILE A 178 20.04 2.04 16.00
C ILE A 178 21.37 1.34 15.72
N ALA A 179 21.52 0.70 14.55
CA ALA A 179 22.76 0.03 14.17
C ALA A 179 23.96 0.99 14.11
N VAL A 180 23.77 2.19 13.55
CA VAL A 180 24.82 3.23 13.49
C VAL A 180 25.20 3.70 14.89
N ILE A 181 24.23 3.95 15.77
CA ILE A 181 24.48 4.37 17.16
C ILE A 181 25.31 3.31 17.90
N VAL A 182 24.97 2.03 17.78
CA VAL A 182 25.71 0.95 18.47
C VAL A 182 27.17 0.88 18.01
N VAL A 183 27.44 1.02 16.71
CA VAL A 183 28.82 0.99 16.18
C VAL A 183 29.64 2.18 16.68
N VAL A 184 29.06 3.38 16.70
CA VAL A 184 29.74 4.60 17.19
C VAL A 184 30.06 4.48 18.68
N VAL A 185 29.12 4.02 19.50
CA VAL A 185 29.32 3.83 20.94
C VAL A 185 30.44 2.81 21.19
N LEU A 186 30.45 1.68 20.47
CA LEU A 186 31.51 0.67 20.59
C LEU A 186 32.89 1.23 20.22
N ALA A 187 33.00 2.01 19.15
CA ALA A 187 34.26 2.63 18.74
C ALA A 187 34.80 3.60 19.79
N VAL A 188 33.94 4.43 20.39
CA VAL A 188 34.31 5.38 21.45
C VAL A 188 34.79 4.65 22.71
N VAL A 189 34.09 3.59 23.13
CA VAL A 189 34.49 2.79 24.31
C VAL A 189 35.85 2.12 24.08
N ILE A 190 36.08 1.54 22.91
CA ILE A 190 37.37 0.94 22.56
C ILE A 190 38.48 2.00 22.55
N GLY A 191 38.20 3.18 21.97
CA GLY A 191 39.14 4.31 21.94
C GLY A 191 39.54 4.80 23.34
N LEU A 192 38.56 4.97 24.24
CA LEU A 192 38.80 5.35 25.63
C LEU A 192 39.59 4.29 26.40
N LEU A 193 39.27 3.00 26.21
CA LEU A 193 40.02 1.90 26.85
C LEU A 193 41.47 1.84 26.38
N ALA A 194 41.74 2.11 25.10
CA ALA A 194 43.10 2.20 24.58
C ALA A 194 43.85 3.39 25.19
N LEU A 195 43.21 4.57 25.23
CA LEU A 195 43.77 5.80 25.82
C LEU A 195 44.12 5.64 27.30
N VAL A 196 43.24 5.04 28.09
CA VAL A 196 43.47 4.79 29.52
C VAL A 196 44.63 3.81 29.72
N ARG A 197 44.72 2.75 28.89
CA ARG A 197 45.84 1.80 28.97
C ARG A 197 47.18 2.42 28.57
N THR A 198 47.19 3.36 27.63
CA THR A 198 48.42 4.08 27.24
C THR A 198 48.84 5.15 28.24
N HIS A 199 47.95 5.61 29.13
CA HIS A 199 48.27 6.59 30.17
C HIS A 199 48.72 5.93 31.49
N GLN A 200 48.49 4.63 31.67
CA GLN A 200 48.94 3.87 32.85
C GLN A 200 50.29 3.16 32.65
N HIS A 201 50.84 3.18 31.44
CA HIS A 201 52.21 2.78 31.12
C HIS A 201 53.06 4.02 30.85
#